data_AF-A0AAD2PWC5-F1
#
_entry.id   AF-A0AAD2PWC5-F1
#
_cell.length_a   1.000
_cell.length_b   1.000
_cell.length_c   1.000
_cell.angle_alpha   90.00
_cell.angle_beta   90.00
_cell.angle_gamma   90.00
#
_symmetry.space_group_name_H-M   'P 1'
#
loop_
_entity.id
_entity.type
_entity.pdbx_description
1 polymer ?
#
loop_
_entity_poly.entity_id
_entity_poly.type
_entity_poly.pdbx_seq_one_letter_code
_entity_poly.pdbx_strand_id
1 'polypeptide(L)'
;MATVRKKKEGFTPRQVKAAMEARSAMHILNVPSTKSLKYAIQSGLIKKCPITEEAINHAEAIFGPDASTLKGKSIRPTLKKTYDDFFSPPEELYQHNRSITVCIDHMEIENAKFLTCIDTT
;
A
#
# COMPACT_ATOMS: atom_id res chain seq x y z
N MET A 1 17.68 9.06 -2.26
CA MET A 1 16.58 9.80 -1.61
C MET A 1 17.14 11.02 -0.90
N ALA A 2 16.47 12.18 -0.99
CA ALA A 2 16.87 13.38 -0.25
C ALA A 2 16.29 13.35 1.16
N THR A 3 17.09 13.69 2.18
CA THR A 3 16.65 13.76 3.58
C THR A 3 15.84 15.03 3.84
N VAL A 4 14.97 15.02 4.86
CA VAL A 4 14.18 16.20 5.25
C VAL A 4 15.08 17.39 5.58
N ARG A 5 16.25 17.14 6.19
CA ARG A 5 17.26 18.17 6.49
C ARG A 5 17.69 18.90 5.21
N LYS A 6 18.03 18.17 4.15
CA LYS A 6 18.43 18.74 2.86
C LYS A 6 17.28 19.50 2.18
N LYS A 7 16.05 18.99 2.30
CA LYS A 7 14.86 19.66 1.74
C LYS A 7 14.51 20.97 2.45
N LYS A 8 14.83 21.12 3.74
CA LYS A 8 14.61 22.35 4.51
C LYS A 8 15.54 23.50 4.11
N GLU A 9 16.72 23.22 3.56
CA GLU A 9 17.74 24.22 3.22
C GLU A 9 17.26 25.25 2.18
N GLY A 10 16.26 24.91 1.36
CA GLY A 10 15.65 25.84 0.39
C GLY A 10 14.52 26.72 0.93
N PHE A 11 14.19 26.63 2.23
CA PHE A 11 13.06 27.36 2.82
C PHE A 11 13.50 28.25 3.97
N THR A 12 12.83 29.40 4.10
CA THR A 12 13.05 30.31 5.23
C THR A 12 12.53 29.69 6.54
N PRO A 13 13.07 30.09 7.71
CA PRO A 13 12.59 29.59 9.00
C PRO A 13 11.09 29.79 9.22
N ARG A 14 10.53 30.91 8.72
CA ARG A 14 9.09 31.19 8.77
C ARG A 14 8.28 30.22 7.92
N GLN A 15 8.72 29.90 6.71
CA GLN A 15 8.06 28.91 5.84
C GLN A 15 8.11 27.51 6.44
N VAL A 16 9.24 27.13 7.06
CA VAL A 16 9.36 25.84 7.75
C VAL A 16 8.39 25.77 8.94
N LYS A 17 8.23 26.87 9.70
CA LYS A 17 7.24 26.94 10.79
C LYS A 17 5.81 26.80 10.27
N ALA A 18 5.44 27.55 9.24
CA ALA A 18 4.13 27.46 8.61
C ALA A 18 3.84 26.05 8.06
N ALA A 19 4.85 25.39 7.48
CA ALA A 19 4.72 24.01 7.00
C ALA A 19 4.48 23.00 8.15
N MET A 20 5.09 23.22 9.32
CA MET A 20 4.83 22.40 10.52
C MET A 20 3.41 22.64 11.06
N GLU A 21 2.93 23.88 11.05
CA GLU A 21 1.57 24.23 11.44
C GLU A 21 0.53 23.60 10.50
N ALA A 22 0.78 23.65 9.18
CA ALA A 22 -0.04 22.97 8.17
C ALA A 22 -0.12 21.46 8.43
N ARG A 23 0.99 20.84 8.85
CA ARG A 23 1.03 19.43 9.24
C ARG A 23 0.20 19.13 10.48
N SER A 24 0.32 19.98 11.50
CA SER A 24 -0.47 19.85 12.72
C SER A 24 -1.97 19.90 12.40
N ALA A 25 -2.40 20.83 11.56
CA ALA A 25 -3.81 20.92 11.16
C ALA A 25 -4.29 19.71 10.35
N MET A 26 -3.46 19.12 9.48
CA MET A 26 -3.83 17.86 8.81
C MET A 26 -4.18 16.77 9.82
N HIS A 27 -3.39 16.64 10.89
CA HIS A 27 -3.67 15.69 11.96
C HIS A 27 -4.90 16.05 12.78
N ILE A 28 -5.06 17.32 13.18
CA ILE A 28 -6.22 17.79 13.96
C ILE A 28 -7.52 17.56 13.20
N LEU A 29 -7.53 17.87 11.91
CA LEU A 29 -8.72 17.73 11.05
C LEU A 29 -8.94 16.29 10.58
N ASN A 30 -8.02 15.37 10.90
CA ASN A 30 -8.00 13.99 10.40
C ASN A 30 -8.10 13.92 8.86
N VAL A 31 -7.50 14.90 8.17
CA VAL A 31 -7.60 15.00 6.70
C VAL A 31 -6.52 14.14 6.06
N PRO A 32 -6.90 13.12 5.27
CA PRO A 32 -5.95 12.19 4.71
C PRO A 32 -5.20 12.75 3.49
N SER A 33 -5.83 13.62 2.70
CA SER A 33 -5.30 14.11 1.42
C SER A 33 -5.00 15.61 1.47
N THR A 34 -3.84 16.00 0.94
CA THR A 34 -3.47 17.41 0.76
C THR A 34 -4.48 18.15 -0.12
N LYS A 35 -5.05 17.48 -1.14
CA LYS A 35 -6.09 18.05 -2.02
C LYS A 35 -7.35 18.41 -1.24
N SER A 36 -7.84 17.50 -0.40
CA SER A 36 -9.02 17.74 0.43
C SER A 36 -8.79 18.88 1.42
N LEU A 37 -7.58 18.96 2.00
CA LEU A 37 -7.25 20.06 2.90
C LEU A 37 -7.22 21.41 2.18
N LYS A 38 -6.60 21.48 1.00
CA LYS A 38 -6.60 22.69 0.16
C LYS A 38 -8.01 23.12 -0.20
N TYR A 39 -8.84 22.18 -0.65
CA TYR A 39 -10.23 22.45 -0.95
C TYR A 39 -10.98 23.01 0.26
N ALA A 40 -10.80 22.43 1.45
CA ALA A 40 -11.46 22.90 2.68
C ALA A 40 -11.06 24.32 3.08
N ILE A 41 -9.80 24.70 2.84
CA ILE A 41 -9.31 26.07 3.08
C ILE A 41 -9.85 27.03 2.03
N GLN A 42 -9.76 26.69 0.74
CA GLN A 42 -10.23 27.54 -0.36
C GLN A 42 -11.75 27.78 -0.32
N SER A 43 -12.53 26.76 0.06
CA SER A 43 -13.97 26.85 0.21
C SER A 43 -14.41 27.50 1.53
N GLY A 44 -13.47 27.88 2.40
CA GLY A 44 -13.78 28.54 3.67
C GLY A 44 -14.54 27.67 4.67
N LEU A 45 -14.49 26.33 4.54
CA LEU A 45 -15.17 25.41 5.45
C LEU A 45 -14.64 25.52 6.88
N ILE A 46 -13.36 25.87 7.03
CA ILE A 46 -12.72 26.08 8.32
C ILE A 46 -12.63 27.59 8.59
N LYS A 47 -13.56 28.10 9.40
CA LYS A 47 -13.58 29.52 9.77
C LYS A 47 -12.29 29.89 10.51
N LYS A 48 -11.69 31.02 10.12
CA LYS A 48 -10.45 31.56 10.73
C LYS A 48 -9.28 30.57 10.72
N CYS A 49 -9.11 29.79 9.64
CA CYS A 49 -7.94 28.93 9.50
C CYS A 49 -6.67 29.79 9.30
N PRO A 50 -5.64 29.69 10.16
CA PRO A 50 -4.41 30.47 10.02
C PRO A 50 -3.45 29.91 8.97
N ILE A 51 -3.83 28.83 8.28
CA ILE A 51 -2.96 28.09 7.37
C ILE A 51 -3.28 28.48 5.93
N THR A 52 -2.23 28.79 5.18
CA THR A 52 -2.31 29.10 3.76
C THR A 52 -2.07 27.86 2.90
N GLU A 53 -2.55 27.89 1.66
CA GLU A 53 -2.28 26.82 0.69
C GLU A 53 -0.77 26.65 0.41
N GLU A 54 -0.03 27.76 0.39
CA GLU A 54 1.43 27.76 0.24
C GLU A 54 2.11 26.96 1.36
N ALA A 55 1.65 27.12 2.61
CA ALA A 55 2.17 26.36 3.74
C ALA A 55 1.95 24.85 3.57
N ILE A 56 0.82 24.43 2.97
CA ILE A 56 0.56 23.02 2.63
C ILE A 56 1.54 22.54 1.55
N ASN A 57 1.77 23.34 0.51
CA ASN A 57 2.73 23.01 -0.55
C ASN A 57 4.15 22.86 0.00
N HIS A 58 4.55 23.76 0.90
CA HIS A 58 5.84 23.67 1.58
C HIS A 58 5.93 22.42 2.46
N ALA A 59 4.86 22.07 3.18
CA ALA A 59 4.82 20.85 3.98
C ALA A 59 4.98 19.58 3.12
N GLU A 60 4.32 19.53 1.97
CA GLU A 60 4.44 18.43 1.01
C GLU A 60 5.85 18.36 0.39
N ALA A 61 6.44 19.51 0.04
CA ALA A 61 7.81 19.56 -0.49
C ALA A 61 8.86 19.09 0.53
N ILE A 62 8.77 19.58 1.77
CA ILE A 62 9.74 19.32 2.85
C ILE A 62 9.58 17.89 3.41
N PHE A 63 8.37 17.53 3.81
CA PHE A 63 8.10 16.29 4.56
C PHE A 63 7.58 15.16 3.68
N GLY A 64 6.98 15.48 2.52
CA GLY A 64 6.32 14.49 1.68
C GLY A 64 4.95 14.04 2.23
N PRO A 65 4.42 12.93 1.70
CA PRO A 65 3.14 12.37 2.14
C PRO A 65 3.16 12.00 3.62
N ASP A 66 1.98 12.04 4.24
CA ASP A 66 1.86 11.87 5.69
C ASP A 66 2.14 10.44 6.12
N ALA A 67 2.96 10.26 7.16
CA ALA A 67 3.27 8.94 7.68
C ALA A 67 2.04 8.24 8.29
N SER A 68 1.18 8.97 8.99
CA SER A 68 -0.03 8.40 9.61
C SER A 68 -1.05 8.02 8.54
N THR A 69 -1.27 8.87 7.54
CA THR A 69 -2.12 8.52 6.39
C THR A 69 -1.59 7.32 5.64
N LEU A 70 -0.28 7.27 5.36
CA LEU A 70 0.33 6.13 4.67
C LEU A 70 0.12 4.84 5.46
N LYS A 71 0.40 4.82 6.77
CA LYS A 71 0.21 3.62 7.59
C LYS A 71 -1.25 3.19 7.71
N GLY A 72 -2.19 4.14 7.78
CA GLY A 72 -3.60 3.84 7.96
C GLY A 72 -4.37 3.50 6.68
N LYS A 73 -3.91 4.00 5.52
CA LYS A 73 -4.64 3.87 4.24
C LYS A 73 -3.90 3.12 3.16
N SER A 74 -2.60 2.91 3.30
CA SER A 74 -1.90 2.06 2.34
C SER A 74 -2.43 0.64 2.48
N ILE A 75 -2.87 0.08 1.36
CA ILE A 75 -3.27 -1.32 1.24
C ILE A 75 -2.09 -2.04 0.60
N ARG A 76 -1.89 -3.31 0.94
CA ARG A 76 -0.94 -4.16 0.22
C ARG A 76 -1.29 -4.14 -1.28
N PRO A 77 -0.36 -3.76 -2.17
CA PRO A 77 -0.63 -3.81 -3.60
C PRO A 77 -0.95 -5.27 -3.98
N THR A 78 -2.06 -5.47 -4.67
CA THR A 78 -2.38 -6.77 -5.26
C THR A 78 -1.28 -7.11 -6.25
N LEU A 79 -0.60 -8.24 -6.05
CA LEU A 79 0.35 -8.74 -7.04
C LEU A 79 -0.39 -8.90 -8.36
N LYS A 80 0.22 -8.45 -9.47
CA LYS A 80 -0.28 -8.82 -10.80
C LYS A 80 -0.35 -10.34 -10.82
N LYS A 81 -1.50 -10.90 -11.23
CA LYS A 81 -1.66 -12.33 -11.46
C LYS A 81 -0.46 -12.79 -12.27
N THR A 82 0.42 -13.59 -11.67
CA THR A 82 1.42 -14.35 -12.43
C THR A 82 0.58 -15.24 -13.34
N TYR A 83 0.86 -15.23 -14.65
CA TYR A 83 0.28 -16.24 -15.51
C TYR A 83 0.72 -17.60 -14.95
N ASP A 84 -0.20 -18.56 -14.90
CA ASP A 84 0.20 -19.94 -14.69
C ASP A 84 1.12 -20.29 -15.86
N ASP A 85 2.42 -20.41 -15.59
CA ASP A 85 3.37 -20.96 -16.55
C ASP A 85 2.95 -22.43 -16.77
N PHE A 86 2.02 -22.63 -17.71
CA PHE A 86 1.61 -23.95 -18.18
C PHE A 86 2.78 -24.54 -18.97
N PHE A 87 3.77 -25.05 -18.24
CA PHE A 87 4.81 -25.89 -18.81
C PHE A 87 4.26 -27.31 -18.91
N SER A 88 4.30 -27.89 -20.11
CA SER A 88 4.03 -29.31 -20.28
C SER A 88 5.02 -30.11 -19.43
N PRO A 89 4.57 -31.01 -18.54
CA PRO A 89 5.49 -31.86 -17.79
C PRO A 89 6.52 -32.51 -18.73
N PRO A 90 7.81 -32.57 -18.34
CA PRO A 90 8.84 -33.19 -19.16
C PRO A 90 8.47 -34.63 -19.53
N GLU A 91 8.80 -35.05 -20.76
CA GLU A 91 8.45 -36.37 -21.29
C GLU A 91 9.03 -37.50 -20.43
N GLU A 92 10.15 -37.24 -19.76
CA GLU A 92 10.81 -38.16 -18.85
C GLU A 92 9.89 -38.59 -17.71
N LEU A 93 9.03 -37.70 -17.19
CA LEU A 93 8.10 -38.06 -16.11
C LEU A 93 7.09 -39.11 -16.57
N TYR A 94 6.59 -39.01 -17.81
CA TYR A 94 5.67 -40.00 -18.36
C TYR A 94 6.37 -41.33 -18.67
N GLN A 95 7.64 -41.28 -19.08
CA GLN A 95 8.42 -42.48 -19.38
C GLN A 95 8.79 -43.28 -18.12
N HIS A 96 9.18 -42.60 -17.03
CA HIS A 96 9.60 -43.26 -15.79
C HIS A 96 8.41 -43.72 -14.93
N ASN A 97 7.26 -43.06 -15.05
CA ASN A 97 6.09 -43.32 -14.20
C ASN A 97 5.01 -44.19 -14.90
N ARG A 98 5.41 -45.10 -15.80
CA ARG A 98 4.46 -45.91 -16.59
C ARG A 98 3.68 -46.95 -15.78
N SER A 99 4.24 -47.45 -14.69
CA SER A 99 3.64 -48.50 -13.86
C SER A 99 3.74 -48.13 -12.38
N ILE A 100 2.96 -47.14 -11.97
CA ILE A 100 2.83 -46.74 -10.56
C ILE A 100 1.44 -47.12 -10.08
N THR A 101 1.38 -47.86 -8.98
CA THR A 101 0.14 -48.01 -8.22
C THR A 101 -0.06 -46.74 -7.41
N VAL A 102 -1.09 -45.98 -7.78
CA VAL A 102 -1.42 -44.73 -7.11
C VAL A 102 -2.30 -45.03 -5.89
N CYS A 103 -1.77 -44.80 -4.70
CA CYS A 103 -2.51 -44.95 -3.45
C CYS A 103 -2.80 -43.56 -2.88
N ILE A 104 -3.96 -43.02 -3.25
CA ILE A 104 -4.40 -41.67 -2.87
C ILE A 104 -5.73 -41.77 -2.14
N ASP A 105 -5.78 -41.22 -0.95
CA ASP A 105 -7.02 -40.98 -0.23
C ASP A 105 -7.57 -39.59 -0.56
N HIS A 106 -8.87 -39.53 -0.80
CA HIS A 106 -9.58 -38.27 -0.98
C HIS A 106 -10.88 -38.26 -0.19
N MET A 107 -11.29 -37.05 0.21
CA MET A 107 -12.54 -36.78 0.93
C MET A 107 -13.40 -35.83 0.10
N GLU A 108 -14.71 -36.05 0.09
CA GLU A 108 -15.67 -35.18 -0.59
C GLU A 108 -16.69 -34.60 0.39
N ILE A 109 -16.82 -33.27 0.39
CA ILE A 109 -17.79 -32.53 1.22
C ILE A 109 -18.48 -31.51 0.33
N GLU A 110 -19.81 -31.58 0.20
CA GLU A 110 -20.61 -30.63 -0.59
C GLU A 110 -20.06 -30.40 -2.03
N ASN A 111 -19.71 -31.48 -2.73
CA ASN A 111 -19.08 -31.47 -4.07
C ASN A 111 -17.66 -30.88 -4.13
N ALA A 112 -17.04 -30.54 -3.00
CA ALA A 112 -15.64 -30.18 -2.93
C ALA A 112 -14.79 -31.43 -2.60
N LYS A 113 -13.81 -31.72 -3.46
CA LYS A 113 -12.87 -32.84 -3.30
C LYS A 113 -11.57 -32.37 -2.68
N PHE A 114 -11.13 -33.08 -1.65
CA PHE A 114 -9.92 -32.81 -0.90
C PHE A 114 -8.98 -34.02 -0.98
N LEU A 115 -7.72 -33.78 -1.29
CA LEU A 115 -6.66 -34.77 -1.13
C LEU A 115 -6.36 -34.92 0.37
N THR A 116 -6.45 -36.12 0.93
CA THR A 116 -6.25 -36.34 2.37
C THR A 116 -4.91 -37.00 2.69
N CYS A 117 -4.54 -38.07 1.97
CA CYS A 117 -3.31 -38.80 2.20
C CYS A 117 -2.79 -39.44 0.91
N ILE A 118 -1.48 -39.71 0.88
CA ILE A 118 -0.83 -40.55 -0.11
C ILE A 118 0.03 -41.55 0.67
N ASP A 119 -0.41 -42.81 0.76
CA ASP A 119 0.32 -43.86 1.47
C ASP A 119 0.12 -45.21 0.78
N THR A 120 1.11 -46.09 0.83
CA THR A 120 1.15 -47.40 0.14
C THR A 120 0.72 -48.57 1.02
N THR A 121 0.22 -48.30 2.23
CA THR A 121 -0.06 -49.32 3.26
C THR A 121 -1.45 -49.96 3.17
#